data_AF-X1LXU9-F1
#
_entry.id   AF-X1LXU9-F1
#
_cell.length_a   1.000
_cell.length_b   1.000
_cell.length_c   1.000
_cell.angle_alpha   90.00
_cell.angle_beta   90.00
_cell.angle_gamma   90.00
#
_symmetry.space_group_name_H-M   'P 1'
#
loop_
_entity.id
_entity.type
_entity.pdbx_description
1 polymer ?
#
loop_
_entity_poly.entity_id
_entity_poly.type
_entity_poly.pdbx_seq_one_letter_code
_entity_poly.pdbx_strand_id
1 'polypeptide(L)'
;AVLVADVLSREGLALAKLSDKVTKKIIQTCPNTSIADWVDIGIDANGDRYKFVLEQVLSDSGVDGVVVVNELKSTFLKLEDIQEVAKAAKKSEDTPVIDIVMCGKDCVLVREKLRGKDVCVYDSPRKAARALCALCSYGKTLKRFGK
;
A
#
# COMPACT_ATOMS: atom_id res chain seq x y z
N ALA A 1 -3.25 6.40 9.08
CA ALA A 1 -3.17 4.93 9.24
C ALA A 1 -4.32 4.35 10.09
N VAL A 2 -4.54 4.83 11.32
CA VAL A 2 -5.56 4.27 12.26
C VAL A 2 -6.94 4.04 11.63
N LEU A 3 -7.50 5.05 10.95
CA LEU A 3 -8.80 4.92 10.27
C LEU A 3 -8.82 3.80 9.21
N VAL A 4 -7.72 3.64 8.46
CA VAL A 4 -7.62 2.60 7.43
C VAL A 4 -7.57 1.22 8.09
N ALA A 5 -6.77 1.07 9.15
CA ALA A 5 -6.70 -0.16 9.93
C ALA A 5 -8.06 -0.58 10.51
N ASP A 6 -8.80 0.34 11.13
CA ASP A 6 -10.15 0.09 11.65
C ASP A 6 -11.12 -0.34 10.54
N VAL A 7 -11.08 0.32 9.39
CA VAL A 7 -11.94 -0.04 8.25
C VAL A 7 -11.57 -1.40 7.67
N LEU A 8 -10.27 -1.73 7.54
CA LEU A 8 -9.82 -3.05 7.11
C LEU A 8 -10.32 -4.15 8.07
N SER A 9 -10.19 -3.91 9.37
CA SER A 9 -10.66 -4.83 10.41
C SER A 9 -12.16 -5.09 10.31
N ARG A 10 -12.97 -4.03 10.12
CA ARG A 10 -14.43 -4.15 9.96
C ARG A 10 -14.86 -4.88 8.69
N GLU A 11 -14.03 -4.86 7.65
CA GLU A 11 -14.26 -5.61 6.40
C GLU A 11 -13.67 -7.04 6.47
N GLY A 12 -13.25 -7.49 7.66
CA GLY A 12 -12.82 -8.86 7.93
C GLY A 12 -11.34 -9.16 7.62
N LEU A 13 -10.53 -8.12 7.39
CA LEU A 13 -9.09 -8.25 7.17
C LEU A 13 -8.31 -8.08 8.47
N ALA A 14 -7.14 -8.70 8.54
CA ALA A 14 -6.20 -8.55 9.65
C ALA A 14 -4.91 -7.89 9.15
N LEU A 15 -4.26 -7.08 10.00
CA LEU A 15 -2.95 -6.53 9.68
C LEU A 15 -1.90 -7.63 9.77
N ALA A 16 -1.11 -7.78 8.71
CA ALA A 16 -0.06 -8.77 8.64
C ALA A 16 1.11 -8.38 9.56
N LYS A 17 1.64 -9.36 10.30
CA LYS A 17 2.90 -9.19 11.03
C LYS A 17 4.06 -9.55 10.12
N LEU A 18 4.90 -8.56 9.79
CA LEU A 18 6.09 -8.80 8.97
C LEU A 18 7.09 -9.72 9.69
N SER A 19 7.77 -10.54 8.91
CA SER A 19 8.86 -11.38 9.40
C SER A 19 10.04 -10.55 9.91
N ASP A 20 10.81 -11.08 10.85
CA ASP A 20 12.02 -10.43 11.36
C ASP A 20 13.03 -10.14 10.26
N LYS A 21 13.08 -11.01 9.23
CA LYS A 21 13.96 -10.85 8.07
C LYS A 21 13.62 -9.57 7.29
N VAL A 22 12.34 -9.37 6.98
CA VAL A 22 11.86 -8.21 6.24
C VAL A 22 11.97 -6.95 7.09
N THR A 23 11.55 -7.02 8.36
CA THR A 23 11.65 -5.93 9.33
C THR A 23 13.09 -5.42 9.48
N LYS A 24 14.06 -6.32 9.69
CA LYS A 24 15.49 -5.94 9.79
C LYS A 24 16.01 -5.27 8.53
N LYS A 25 15.66 -5.80 7.35
CA LYS A 25 16.11 -5.23 6.07
C LYS A 25 15.55 -3.83 5.83
N ILE A 26 14.28 -3.60 6.17
CA ILE A 26 13.68 -2.27 6.07
C ILE A 26 14.39 -1.29 7.02
N ILE A 27 14.56 -1.64 8.29
CA ILE A 27 15.16 -0.75 9.30
C ILE A 27 16.63 -0.43 8.96
N GLN A 28 17.39 -1.40 8.45
CA GLN A 28 18.79 -1.18 8.06
C GLN A 28 18.94 -0.19 6.90
N THR A 29 18.05 -0.24 5.92
CA THR A 29 18.11 0.65 4.74
C THR A 29 17.37 1.97 4.95
N CYS A 30 16.30 1.96 5.76
CA CYS A 30 15.45 3.11 6.04
C CYS A 30 15.26 3.25 7.56
N PRO A 31 16.29 3.74 8.29
CA PRO A 31 16.29 3.76 9.76
C PRO A 31 15.20 4.64 10.39
N ASN A 32 14.65 5.59 9.63
CA ASN A 32 13.53 6.44 10.08
C ASN A 32 12.15 5.75 9.93
N THR A 33 12.12 4.46 9.58
CA THR A 33 10.88 3.69 9.43
C THR A 33 10.48 3.09 10.77
N SER A 34 9.23 3.28 11.17
CA SER A 34 8.62 2.59 12.31
C SER A 34 7.78 1.41 11.81
N ILE A 35 8.00 0.23 12.40
CA ILE A 35 7.24 -0.99 12.06
C ILE A 35 6.62 -1.50 13.34
N ALA A 36 5.31 -1.34 13.45
CA ALA A 36 4.49 -1.89 14.52
C ALA A 36 3.36 -2.72 13.89
N ASP A 37 2.12 -2.23 13.96
CA ASP A 37 0.97 -2.85 13.29
C ASP A 37 0.96 -2.58 11.77
N TRP A 38 1.62 -1.51 11.34
CA TRP A 38 1.86 -1.15 9.95
C TRP A 38 3.25 -0.55 9.80
N VAL A 39 3.66 -0.34 8.55
CA VAL A 39 4.95 0.28 8.21
C VAL A 39 4.74 1.78 8.00
N ASP A 40 5.28 2.60 8.90
CA ASP A 40 5.30 4.05 8.80
C ASP A 40 6.70 4.51 8.34
N ILE A 41 6.76 5.06 7.13
CA ILE A 41 8.02 5.42 6.44
C ILE A 41 8.41 6.90 6.59
N GLY A 42 7.66 7.66 7.39
CA GLY A 42 7.93 9.08 7.67
C GLY A 42 7.38 10.05 6.62
N ILE A 43 7.19 11.30 7.05
CA ILE A 43 6.62 12.38 6.23
C ILE A 43 7.55 12.86 5.10
N ASP A 44 8.84 12.58 5.21
CA ASP A 44 9.89 12.92 4.24
C ASP A 44 10.08 11.83 3.17
N ALA A 45 9.25 10.77 3.20
CA ALA A 45 9.36 9.67 2.25
C ALA A 45 9.12 10.13 0.80
N ASN A 46 10.08 9.81 -0.07
CA ASN A 46 10.01 10.00 -1.51
C ASN A 46 9.68 8.69 -2.24
N GLY A 47 9.57 8.73 -3.57
CA GLY A 47 9.24 7.57 -4.40
C GLY A 47 10.20 6.39 -4.22
N ASP A 48 11.50 6.64 -4.05
CA ASP A 48 12.49 5.59 -3.82
C ASP A 48 12.27 4.87 -2.49
N ARG A 49 11.97 5.60 -1.41
CA ARG A 49 11.65 4.99 -0.10
C ARG A 49 10.37 4.18 -0.18
N TYR A 50 9.32 4.72 -0.80
CA TYR A 50 8.07 3.99 -1.03
C TYR A 50 8.29 2.69 -1.80
N LYS A 51 9.02 2.77 -2.91
CA LYS A 51 9.36 1.62 -3.75
C LYS A 51 10.12 0.54 -2.98
N PHE A 52 11.22 0.92 -2.33
CA PHE A 52 12.05 -0.04 -1.60
C PHE A 52 11.24 -0.75 -0.50
N VAL A 53 10.52 0.02 0.32
CA VAL A 53 9.73 -0.54 1.43
C VAL A 53 8.61 -1.43 0.90
N LEU A 54 7.87 -0.98 -0.12
CA LEU A 54 6.79 -1.76 -0.71
C LEU A 54 7.31 -3.07 -1.31
N GLU A 55 8.44 -3.06 -2.01
CA GLU A 55 9.08 -4.28 -2.53
C GLU A 55 9.48 -5.24 -1.40
N GLN A 56 9.93 -4.73 -0.24
CA GLN A 56 10.24 -5.59 0.91
C GLN A 56 8.96 -6.18 1.54
N VAL A 57 7.91 -5.38 1.72
CA VAL A 57 6.62 -5.85 2.24
C VAL A 57 6.02 -6.92 1.33
N LEU A 58 6.03 -6.71 0.02
CA LEU A 58 5.50 -7.67 -0.96
C LEU A 58 6.31 -8.95 -1.06
N SER A 59 7.57 -8.95 -0.62
CA SER A 59 8.40 -10.15 -0.56
C SER A 59 8.12 -11.05 0.66
N ASP A 60 7.33 -10.56 1.63
CA ASP A 60 6.99 -11.32 2.82
C ASP A 60 5.82 -12.29 2.53
N SER A 61 6.04 -13.59 2.75
CA SER A 61 5.02 -14.63 2.52
C SER A 61 3.82 -14.52 3.46
N GLY A 62 3.93 -13.75 4.56
CA GLY A 62 2.81 -13.47 5.46
C GLY A 62 1.87 -12.36 4.98
N VAL A 63 2.15 -11.73 3.84
CA VAL A 63 1.38 -10.61 3.30
C VAL A 63 0.51 -11.07 2.14
N ASP A 64 -0.81 -11.09 2.36
CA ASP A 64 -1.82 -11.44 1.35
C ASP A 64 -2.28 -10.23 0.48
N GLY A 65 -1.87 -9.02 0.86
CA GLY A 65 -2.28 -7.79 0.19
C GLY A 65 -1.73 -6.55 0.91
N VAL A 66 -1.61 -5.43 0.18
CA VAL A 66 -1.05 -4.18 0.73
C VAL A 66 -1.99 -3.01 0.45
N VAL A 67 -2.24 -2.19 1.47
CA VAL A 67 -2.78 -0.84 1.30
C VAL A 67 -1.67 0.17 1.50
N VAL A 68 -1.31 0.88 0.44
CA VAL A 68 -0.43 2.04 0.53
C VAL A 68 -1.28 3.25 0.87
N VAL A 69 -0.85 4.03 1.87
CA VAL A 69 -1.52 5.27 2.27
C VAL A 69 -0.52 6.40 2.10
N ASN A 70 -0.88 7.40 1.33
CA ASN A 70 -0.04 8.57 1.11
C ASN A 70 -0.87 9.87 1.12
N GLU A 71 -0.20 11.01 1.30
CA GLU A 71 -0.85 12.33 1.35
C GLU A 71 0.04 13.36 0.64
N LEU A 72 -0.51 14.12 -0.30
CA LEU A 72 0.27 15.07 -1.11
C LEU A 72 0.37 16.48 -0.52
N LYS A 73 -0.38 16.78 0.55
CA LYS A 73 -0.44 18.13 1.13
C LYS A 73 0.54 18.36 2.27
N SER A 74 0.62 17.37 3.15
CA SER A 74 1.30 17.49 4.44
C SER A 74 2.61 16.68 4.49
N THR A 75 3.06 16.18 3.33
CA THR A 75 4.27 15.36 3.21
C THR A 75 5.15 15.89 2.06
N PHE A 76 6.36 15.36 1.95
CA PHE A 76 7.28 15.69 0.87
C PHE A 76 7.00 14.90 -0.43
N LEU A 77 5.98 14.03 -0.41
CA LEU A 77 5.62 13.20 -1.55
C LEU A 77 5.06 14.05 -2.69
N LYS A 78 5.55 13.78 -3.90
CA LYS A 78 5.08 14.41 -5.12
C LYS A 78 4.24 13.44 -5.94
N LEU A 79 3.53 13.98 -6.93
CA LEU A 79 2.69 13.17 -7.80
C LEU A 79 3.52 12.17 -8.63
N GLU A 80 4.76 12.52 -8.97
CA GLU A 80 5.68 11.66 -9.72
C GLU A 80 6.07 10.43 -8.90
N ASP A 81 6.21 10.57 -7.57
CA ASP A 81 6.58 9.49 -6.66
C ASP A 81 5.50 8.39 -6.59
N ILE A 82 4.23 8.74 -6.81
CA ILE A 82 3.13 7.76 -6.89
C ILE A 82 3.34 6.76 -8.04
N GLN A 83 4.07 7.15 -9.10
CA GLN A 83 4.40 6.22 -10.18
C GLN A 83 5.38 5.14 -9.71
N GLU A 84 6.29 5.45 -8.77
CA GLU A 84 7.19 4.44 -8.21
C GLU A 84 6.43 3.40 -7.38
N VAL A 85 5.37 3.83 -6.67
CA VAL A 85 4.45 2.91 -5.97
C VAL A 85 3.80 1.94 -6.97
N ALA A 86 3.25 2.44 -8.08
CA ALA A 86 2.66 1.57 -9.10
C ALA A 86 3.67 0.65 -9.78
N LYS A 87 4.89 1.14 -10.07
CA LYS A 87 5.95 0.29 -10.63
C LYS A 87 6.33 -0.84 -9.68
N ALA A 88 6.45 -0.56 -8.38
CA ALA A 88 6.70 -1.57 -7.36
C ALA A 88 5.54 -2.57 -7.26
N ALA A 89 4.30 -2.08 -7.23
CA ALA A 89 3.09 -2.92 -7.20
C ALA A 89 3.03 -3.89 -8.38
N LYS A 90 3.35 -3.43 -9.60
CA LYS A 90 3.36 -4.26 -10.82
C LYS A 90 4.33 -5.44 -10.79
N LYS A 91 5.38 -5.38 -9.97
CA LYS A 91 6.33 -6.49 -9.84
C LYS A 91 5.78 -7.64 -9.00
N SER A 92 4.69 -7.42 -8.27
CA SER A 92 4.01 -8.47 -7.53
C SER A 92 2.82 -8.96 -8.34
N GLU A 93 2.90 -10.21 -8.79
CA GLU A 93 1.84 -10.83 -9.61
C GLU A 93 0.69 -11.37 -8.73
N ASP A 94 1.02 -11.86 -7.53
CA ASP A 94 0.09 -12.61 -6.68
C ASP A 94 -0.49 -11.80 -5.51
N THR A 95 0.13 -10.66 -5.17
CA THR A 95 -0.23 -9.88 -3.98
C THR A 95 -0.83 -8.53 -4.40
N PRO A 96 -2.16 -8.34 -4.24
CA PRO A 96 -2.81 -7.11 -4.66
C PRO A 96 -2.31 -5.90 -3.86
N VAL A 97 -2.07 -4.80 -4.56
CA VAL A 97 -1.72 -3.50 -3.96
C VAL A 97 -2.80 -2.48 -4.28
N ILE A 98 -3.30 -1.82 -3.25
CA ILE A 98 -4.27 -0.73 -3.36
C ILE A 98 -3.61 0.54 -2.82
N ASP A 99 -3.68 1.63 -3.58
CA ASP A 99 -3.16 2.92 -3.14
C ASP A 99 -4.30 3.85 -2.70
N ILE A 100 -4.10 4.54 -1.59
CA ILE A 100 -5.00 5.57 -1.07
C ILE A 100 -4.22 6.87 -1.03
N VAL A 101 -4.62 7.81 -1.88
CA VAL A 101 -4.08 9.18 -1.82
C VAL A 101 -5.06 10.04 -1.02
N MET A 102 -4.64 10.47 0.16
CA MET A 102 -5.37 11.40 1.00
C MET A 102 -5.09 12.82 0.51
N CYS A 103 -6.12 13.48 -0.02
CA CYS A 103 -5.99 14.77 -0.72
C CYS A 103 -7.07 15.79 -0.32
N GLY A 104 -8.00 15.40 0.56
CA GLY A 104 -9.13 16.24 0.96
C GLY A 104 -9.93 16.72 -0.25
N LYS A 105 -10.14 18.04 -0.35
CA LYS A 105 -10.89 18.65 -1.46
C LYS A 105 -10.22 18.52 -2.83
N ASP A 106 -8.90 18.29 -2.88
CA ASP A 106 -8.14 18.28 -4.15
C ASP A 106 -8.08 16.89 -4.80
N CYS A 107 -8.81 15.91 -4.26
CA CYS A 107 -8.81 14.54 -4.77
C CYS A 107 -9.32 14.37 -6.20
N VAL A 108 -10.06 15.34 -6.73
CA VAL A 108 -10.47 15.34 -8.14
C VAL A 108 -9.26 15.62 -9.04
N LEU A 109 -8.48 16.66 -8.73
CA LEU A 109 -7.29 17.03 -9.51
C LEU A 109 -6.21 15.95 -9.45
N VAL A 110 -5.99 15.37 -8.27
CA VAL A 110 -5.04 14.26 -8.12
C VAL A 110 -5.46 13.07 -8.97
N ARG A 111 -6.75 12.69 -8.94
CA ARG A 111 -7.27 11.60 -9.78
C ARG A 111 -7.16 11.89 -11.27
N GLU A 112 -7.49 13.10 -11.71
CA GLU A 112 -7.32 13.49 -13.12
C GLU A 112 -5.86 13.36 -13.55
N LYS A 113 -4.90 13.80 -12.73
CA LYS A 113 -3.47 13.68 -13.08
C LYS A 113 -2.94 12.25 -13.00
N LEU A 114 -3.60 11.36 -12.28
CA LEU A 114 -3.28 9.93 -12.21
C LEU A 114 -4.09 9.09 -13.21
N ARG A 115 -5.07 9.69 -13.88
CA ARG A 115 -5.91 9.03 -14.86
C ARG A 115 -5.04 8.51 -16.02
N GLY A 116 -5.25 7.25 -16.40
CA GLY A 116 -4.46 6.59 -17.44
C GLY A 116 -3.06 6.15 -17.01
N LYS A 117 -2.66 6.39 -15.75
CA LYS A 117 -1.50 5.74 -15.14
C LYS A 117 -1.92 4.41 -14.53
N ASP A 118 -0.97 3.50 -14.37
CA ASP A 118 -1.22 2.16 -13.84
C ASP A 118 -1.41 2.09 -12.31
N VAL A 119 -1.93 3.16 -11.70
CA VAL A 119 -2.08 3.24 -10.24
C VAL A 119 -3.56 3.12 -9.90
N CYS A 120 -3.95 2.08 -9.16
CA CYS A 120 -5.29 1.96 -8.60
C CYS A 120 -5.43 2.85 -7.35
N VAL A 121 -5.73 4.13 -7.57
CA VAL A 121 -5.87 5.12 -6.49
C VAL A 121 -7.32 5.27 -6.03
N TYR A 122 -7.51 5.12 -4.72
CA TYR A 122 -8.76 5.37 -4.03
C TYR A 122 -8.72 6.65 -3.21
N ASP A 123 -9.87 7.31 -3.13
CA ASP A 123 -10.11 8.50 -2.31
C ASP A 123 -10.73 8.18 -0.95
N SER A 124 -10.99 6.90 -0.68
CA SER A 124 -11.81 6.45 0.44
C SER A 124 -11.24 5.15 1.02
N PRO A 125 -10.89 5.14 2.32
CA PRO A 125 -10.49 3.93 3.02
C PRO A 125 -11.47 2.77 2.86
N ARG A 126 -12.77 3.04 2.88
CA ARG A 126 -13.80 1.99 2.75
C ARG A 126 -13.82 1.36 1.36
N LYS A 127 -13.69 2.18 0.30
CA LYS A 127 -13.63 1.65 -1.07
C LYS A 127 -12.37 0.81 -1.26
N ALA A 128 -11.23 1.30 -0.77
CA ALA A 128 -9.96 0.60 -0.82
C ALA A 128 -10.00 -0.74 -0.07
N ALA A 129 -10.52 -0.76 1.16
CA ALA A 129 -10.65 -1.98 1.96
C ALA A 129 -11.53 -3.03 1.29
N ARG A 130 -12.69 -2.62 0.74
CA ARG A 130 -13.57 -3.53 -0.01
C ARG A 130 -12.92 -4.09 -1.27
N ALA A 131 -12.21 -3.24 -2.02
CA ALA A 131 -11.48 -3.67 -3.20
C ALA A 131 -10.39 -4.69 -2.83
N LEU A 132 -9.60 -4.41 -1.79
CA LEU A 132 -8.57 -5.33 -1.33
C LEU A 132 -9.17 -6.66 -0.85
N CYS A 133 -10.26 -6.61 -0.06
CA CYS A 133 -10.93 -7.81 0.43
C CYS A 133 -11.43 -8.70 -0.72
N ALA A 134 -12.02 -8.09 -1.76
CA ALA A 134 -12.44 -8.81 -2.95
C ALA A 134 -11.26 -9.45 -3.69
N LEU A 135 -10.14 -8.72 -3.86
CA LEU A 135 -8.94 -9.23 -4.52
C LEU A 135 -8.28 -10.39 -3.75
N CYS A 136 -8.10 -10.25 -2.43
CA CYS A 136 -7.56 -11.31 -1.59
C CYS A 136 -8.47 -12.56 -1.60
N SER A 137 -9.79 -12.39 -1.57
CA SER A 137 -10.75 -13.50 -1.63
C SER A 137 -10.70 -14.21 -2.99
N TYR A 138 -10.57 -13.45 -4.07
CA TYR A 138 -10.40 -14.00 -5.41
C TYR A 138 -9.09 -14.78 -5.54
N GLY A 139 -7.97 -14.23 -5.05
CA GLY A 139 -6.67 -14.93 -5.04
C GLY A 139 -6.72 -16.24 -4.26
N LYS A 140 -7.38 -16.28 -3.10
CA LYS A 140 -7.62 -17.53 -2.34
C LYS A 140 -8.45 -18.55 -3.15
N THR A 141 -9.42 -18.05 -3.90
CA THR A 141 -10.26 -18.88 -4.77
C THR A 141 -9.44 -19.48 -5.92
N LEU A 142 -8.61 -18.69 -6.60
CA LEU A 142 -7.72 -19.18 -7.67
C LEU A 142 -6.76 -20.27 -7.16
N LYS A 143 -6.09 -20.01 -6.04
CA LYS A 143 -5.20 -20.99 -5.38
C LYS A 143 -5.93 -22.30 -5.07
N ARG A 144 -7.19 -22.24 -4.60
CA ARG A 144 -8.02 -23.42 -4.35
C ARG A 144 -8.32 -24.23 -5.62
N PHE A 145 -8.42 -23.57 -6.77
CA PHE A 145 -8.70 -24.21 -8.06
C PHE A 145 -7.43 -24.48 -8.89
N GLY A 146 -6.22 -24.32 -8.32
CA GLY A 146 -4.95 -24.64 -8.97
C GLY A 146 -4.65 -23.78 -10.21
N LYS A 147 -5.18 -22.56 -10.24
CA LYS A 147 -4.92 -21.57 -11.29
C LYS A 147 -4.03 -20.46 -10.78
#